data_AF-A0A182UZF8-F1
#
_entry.id   AF-A0A182UZF8-F1
#
_cell.length_a   1.000
_cell.length_b   1.000
_cell.length_c   1.000
_cell.angle_alpha   90.00
_cell.angle_beta   90.00
_cell.angle_gamma   90.00
#
_symmetry.space_group_name_H-M   'P 1'
#
loop_
_entity.id
_entity.type
_entity.pdbx_description
1 polymer ?
#
loop_
_entity_poly.entity_id
_entity_poly.type
_entity_poly.pdbx_seq_one_letter_code
_entity_poly.pdbx_strand_id
1 'polypeptide(L)'
;MVHSQNTAPEESHQYAVSSGGGGQHEPEAPTYRMHAGRECGKCKISTKRLNLNKFCKRDYAIMAKVIGKDTKPSDSGTGKGSTGSGNPSQPYQPPSPRYRGTPPEDGAVRFHLSVQKVFKRSRSPASPLAKASKWSDVPYIVSAHDLDCRCPKLKVHRSYLILGNESEGPAGTLGVGPRTILIEWRDEWHRRLRKFQRQADRTCH
;
A
#
# COMPACT_ATOMS: atom_id res chain seq x y z
N MET A 1 75.76 12.41 3.96
CA MET A 1 75.54 13.06 2.65
C MET A 1 74.04 13.08 2.41
N VAL A 2 73.35 14.06 3.01
CA VAL A 2 72.98 15.42 2.53
C VAL A 2 71.58 15.44 1.92
N HIS A 3 70.88 16.50 2.31
CA HIS A 3 69.48 16.83 2.21
C HIS A 3 69.04 17.32 0.81
N SER A 4 67.74 17.62 0.74
CA SER A 4 67.10 18.77 0.04
C SER A 4 66.41 18.41 -1.28
N GLN A 5 65.07 18.49 -1.35
CA GLN A 5 64.17 19.67 -1.31
C GLN A 5 63.87 20.18 -2.73
N ASN A 6 62.63 20.65 -2.87
CA ASN A 6 62.15 21.70 -3.80
C ASN A 6 61.83 21.25 -5.23
N THR A 7 60.94 21.88 -5.99
CA THR A 7 59.84 22.85 -5.82
C THR A 7 59.30 23.03 -7.25
N ALA A 8 58.02 23.36 -7.41
CA ALA A 8 57.38 23.67 -8.70
C ALA A 8 58.04 24.87 -9.43
N PRO A 9 57.56 25.23 -10.62
CA PRO A 9 56.80 26.49 -10.63
C PRO A 9 55.49 26.44 -11.41
N GLU A 10 54.61 27.37 -11.01
CA GLU A 10 53.46 27.89 -11.75
C GLU A 10 53.84 28.36 -13.16
N GLU A 11 52.89 28.29 -14.09
CA GLU A 11 52.62 29.48 -14.91
C GLU A 11 51.11 29.73 -14.95
N SER A 12 50.80 30.91 -14.47
CA SER A 12 49.52 31.55 -14.27
C SER A 12 49.06 32.19 -15.57
N HIS A 13 47.76 32.15 -15.88
CA HIS A 13 47.13 33.28 -16.56
C HIS A 13 45.70 33.46 -16.09
N GLN A 14 45.38 34.74 -16.00
CA GLN A 14 44.50 35.39 -15.06
C GLN A 14 43.08 35.61 -15.61
N TYR A 15 42.15 35.69 -14.65
CA TYR A 15 40.81 36.27 -14.67
C TYR A 15 40.14 36.70 -16.00
N ALA A 16 38.90 36.28 -16.15
CA ALA A 16 37.84 37.20 -16.57
C ALA A 16 36.63 36.98 -15.65
N VAL A 17 36.39 37.94 -14.76
CA VAL A 17 35.12 38.08 -14.07
C VAL A 17 34.09 38.50 -15.11
N SER A 18 33.01 37.73 -15.25
CA SER A 18 31.77 38.23 -15.80
C SER A 18 30.62 37.72 -14.95
N SER A 19 30.01 38.70 -14.30
CA SER A 19 28.80 38.65 -13.52
C SER A 19 27.61 38.17 -14.36
N GLY A 20 26.70 37.45 -13.71
CA GLY A 20 25.28 37.40 -14.10
C GLY A 20 24.84 36.13 -14.83
N GLY A 21 23.86 35.44 -14.23
CA GLY A 21 23.09 34.40 -14.92
C GLY A 21 22.45 33.42 -13.95
N GLY A 22 21.17 33.61 -13.67
CA GLY A 22 20.41 32.93 -12.63
C GLY A 22 20.58 31.41 -12.57
N GLY A 23 20.88 30.92 -11.37
CA GLY A 23 20.75 29.50 -11.04
C GLY A 23 19.29 29.09 -11.22
N GLN A 24 19.05 28.31 -12.26
CA GLN A 24 17.79 27.63 -12.46
C GLN A 24 17.60 26.67 -11.27
N HIS A 25 16.61 26.99 -10.43
CA HIS A 25 16.11 26.06 -9.43
C HIS A 25 15.61 24.84 -10.20
N GLU A 26 16.33 23.73 -10.12
CA GLU A 26 15.87 22.45 -10.63
C GLU A 26 14.53 22.16 -9.93
N PRO A 27 13.41 21.99 -10.66
CA PRO A 27 12.15 21.74 -10.01
C PRO A 27 12.24 20.37 -9.33
N GLU A 28 12.12 20.37 -7.99
CA GLU A 28 12.04 19.15 -7.19
C GLU A 28 11.11 18.13 -7.87
N ALA A 29 11.64 16.94 -8.14
CA ALA A 29 10.89 15.89 -8.83
C ALA A 29 9.51 15.69 -8.16
N PRO A 30 8.41 15.58 -8.94
CA PRO A 30 7.08 15.48 -8.39
C PRO A 30 6.98 14.30 -7.42
N THR A 31 6.44 14.56 -6.22
CA THR A 31 6.28 13.55 -5.15
C THR A 31 5.22 12.48 -5.48
N TYR A 32 4.49 12.68 -6.58
CA TYR A 32 3.46 11.79 -7.11
C TYR A 32 3.98 11.00 -8.32
N ARG A 33 3.53 9.75 -8.45
CA ARG A 33 3.69 8.95 -9.67
C ARG A 33 2.34 8.81 -10.35
N MET A 34 2.30 9.00 -11.67
CA MET A 34 1.10 8.68 -12.44
C MET A 34 1.06 7.18 -12.76
N HIS A 35 0.00 6.49 -12.34
CA HIS A 35 -0.27 5.10 -12.76
C HIS A 35 -1.68 5.02 -13.33
N ALA A 36 -1.80 4.54 -14.58
CA ALA A 36 -3.07 4.42 -15.29
C ALA A 36 -3.89 5.73 -15.31
N GLY A 37 -3.23 6.88 -15.41
CA GLY A 37 -3.88 8.20 -15.44
C GLY A 37 -4.36 8.72 -14.07
N ARG A 38 -3.99 8.07 -12.96
CA ARG A 38 -4.26 8.56 -11.60
C ARG A 38 -2.98 8.96 -10.87
N GLU A 39 -3.09 9.97 -10.00
CA GLU A 39 -2.01 10.41 -9.13
C GLU A 39 -1.83 9.45 -7.95
N CYS A 40 -0.75 8.68 -7.97
CA CYS A 40 -0.42 7.75 -6.91
C CYS A 40 0.68 8.33 -6.01
N GLY A 41 0.39 8.39 -4.71
CA GLY A 41 1.41 8.68 -3.70
C GLY A 41 2.35 7.50 -3.44
N LYS A 42 3.28 7.67 -2.50
CA LYS A 42 4.13 6.58 -2.01
C LYS A 42 3.27 5.53 -1.30
N CYS A 43 3.47 4.25 -1.63
CA CYS A 43 2.81 3.13 -0.97
C CYS A 43 3.15 3.14 0.53
N LYS A 44 2.13 3.31 1.38
CA LYS A 44 2.30 3.46 2.84
C LYS A 44 2.53 2.11 3.55
N ILE A 45 2.21 1.01 2.87
CA ILE A 45 2.35 -0.36 3.39
C ILE A 45 3.83 -0.77 3.41
N SER A 46 4.32 -1.21 4.57
CA SER A 46 5.70 -1.68 4.68
C SER A 46 5.84 -3.11 4.15
N THR A 47 6.75 -3.32 3.18
CA THR A 47 6.92 -4.62 2.51
C THR A 47 8.23 -5.34 2.80
N LYS A 48 9.15 -4.74 3.58
CA LYS A 48 10.54 -5.24 3.66
C LYS A 48 11.12 -5.45 5.06
N ARG A 49 10.72 -4.68 6.08
CA ARG A 49 11.42 -4.71 7.39
C ARG A 49 10.46 -4.76 8.58
N LEU A 50 10.53 -5.86 9.33
CA LEU A 50 9.82 -6.06 10.58
C LEU A 50 10.81 -6.21 11.75
N ASN A 51 10.60 -5.46 12.83
CA ASN A 51 11.36 -5.57 14.07
C ASN A 51 10.38 -5.78 15.26
N LEU A 52 10.93 -6.01 16.46
CA LEU A 52 10.12 -6.24 17.65
C LEU A 52 9.20 -5.06 17.96
N ASN A 53 9.70 -3.83 17.89
CA ASN A 53 8.90 -2.63 18.15
C ASN A 53 7.68 -2.52 17.20
N LYS A 54 7.89 -2.79 15.91
CA LYS A 54 6.80 -2.85 14.92
C LYS A 54 5.83 -3.99 15.19
N PHE A 55 6.25 -5.09 15.78
CA PHE A 55 5.37 -6.19 16.21
C PHE A 55 4.57 -5.82 17.48
N CYS A 56 5.19 -5.11 18.44
CA CYS A 56 4.53 -4.62 19.65
C CYS A 56 3.39 -3.65 19.32
N LYS A 57 3.62 -2.70 18.41
CA LYS A 57 2.68 -1.61 18.06
C LYS A 57 1.45 -2.04 17.24
N ARG A 58 1.19 -3.34 17.09
CA ARG A 58 0.12 -3.90 16.25
C ARG A 58 -0.88 -4.67 17.05
N ASP A 59 -2.10 -4.68 16.58
CA ASP A 59 -3.15 -5.44 17.24
C ASP A 59 -3.04 -6.92 16.88
N TYR A 60 -2.68 -7.23 15.63
CA TYR A 60 -2.56 -8.60 15.16
C TYR A 60 -1.31 -8.85 14.29
N ALA A 61 -0.95 -10.12 14.21
CA ALA A 61 0.09 -10.63 13.33
C ALA A 61 -0.25 -12.07 12.91
N ILE A 62 -0.40 -12.31 11.61
CA ILE A 62 -0.82 -13.60 11.06
C ILE A 62 0.03 -14.00 9.85
N MET A 63 0.18 -15.30 9.64
CA MET A 63 0.50 -15.89 8.34
C MET A 63 -0.80 -16.30 7.69
N ALA A 64 -1.09 -15.77 6.51
CA ALA A 64 -2.29 -16.10 5.77
C ALA A 64 -2.00 -16.30 4.28
N LYS A 65 -2.70 -17.25 3.66
CA LYS A 65 -2.67 -17.46 2.21
C LYS A 65 -3.86 -16.73 1.60
N VAL A 66 -3.61 -15.93 0.57
CA VAL A 66 -4.69 -15.33 -0.21
C VAL A 66 -5.33 -16.43 -1.04
N ILE A 67 -6.60 -16.74 -0.82
CA ILE A 67 -7.30 -17.82 -1.54
C ILE A 67 -8.07 -17.30 -2.75
N GLY A 68 -8.56 -16.05 -2.69
CA GLY A 68 -9.31 -15.43 -3.78
C GLY A 68 -9.54 -13.94 -3.54
N LYS A 69 -10.17 -13.30 -4.53
CA LYS A 69 -10.72 -11.95 -4.43
C LYS A 69 -12.12 -11.95 -5.03
N ASP A 70 -13.03 -11.17 -4.47
CA ASP A 70 -14.33 -10.96 -5.06
C ASP A 70 -14.12 -10.15 -6.35
N THR A 71 -14.36 -10.80 -7.48
CA THR A 71 -14.57 -10.07 -8.73
C THR A 71 -16.06 -9.77 -8.74
N LYS A 72 -16.43 -8.48 -8.74
CA LYS A 72 -17.81 -8.12 -9.14
C LYS A 72 -18.05 -8.87 -10.46
N PRO A 73 -19.12 -9.67 -10.61
CA PRO A 73 -19.40 -10.33 -11.87
C PRO A 73 -19.47 -9.24 -12.93
N SER A 74 -18.43 -9.16 -13.73
CA SER A 74 -18.37 -8.26 -14.86
C SER A 74 -19.23 -8.93 -15.90
N ASP A 75 -20.43 -8.39 -16.07
CA ASP A 75 -21.41 -8.85 -17.04
C ASP A 75 -20.71 -9.08 -18.38
N SER A 76 -20.47 -10.35 -18.70
CA SER A 76 -19.92 -10.79 -19.97
C SER A 76 -21.10 -10.92 -20.93
N GLY A 77 -21.79 -9.79 -21.17
CA GLY A 77 -22.98 -9.70 -21.97
C GLY A 77 -22.69 -8.94 -23.25
N THR A 78 -22.44 -9.66 -24.33
CA THR A 78 -22.48 -9.15 -25.70
C THR A 78 -23.90 -8.63 -25.99
N GLY A 79 -24.15 -7.35 -25.73
CA GLY A 79 -25.36 -6.65 -26.13
C GLY A 79 -25.19 -6.03 -27.50
N LYS A 80 -25.71 -6.71 -28.54
CA LYS A 80 -25.90 -6.14 -29.88
C LYS A 80 -26.68 -4.83 -29.79
N GLY A 81 -26.25 -3.83 -30.56
CA GLY A 81 -26.99 -2.60 -30.75
C GLY A 81 -28.39 -2.87 -31.29
N SER A 82 -29.39 -2.29 -30.65
CA SER A 82 -30.73 -2.14 -31.17
C SER A 82 -31.06 -0.65 -31.18
N THR A 83 -31.04 -0.08 -32.38
CA THR A 83 -31.63 1.20 -32.75
C THR A 83 -33.12 1.17 -32.41
N GLY A 84 -33.58 2.11 -31.58
CA GLY A 84 -34.99 2.27 -31.22
C GLY A 84 -35.36 3.75 -31.16
N SER A 85 -36.32 4.12 -32.00
CA SER A 85 -36.70 5.47 -32.42
C SER A 85 -37.01 6.47 -31.31
N GLY A 86 -36.59 7.71 -31.54
CA GLY A 86 -36.90 8.87 -30.70
C GLY A 86 -38.38 9.25 -30.73
N ASN A 87 -38.87 9.71 -29.58
CA ASN A 87 -40.21 10.28 -29.40
C ASN A 87 -40.03 11.79 -29.11
N PRO A 88 -40.51 12.72 -29.97
CA PRO A 88 -40.21 14.13 -29.84
C PRO A 88 -41.31 14.85 -29.06
N SER A 89 -41.23 14.84 -27.74
CA SER A 89 -41.97 15.80 -26.90
C SER A 89 -41.37 15.84 -25.50
N GLN A 90 -40.23 16.51 -25.34
CA GLN A 90 -39.75 16.87 -24.00
C GLN A 90 -39.21 18.31 -24.00
N PRO A 91 -39.74 19.19 -23.12
CA PRO A 91 -39.26 20.57 -23.00
C PRO A 91 -37.79 20.61 -22.59
N TYR A 92 -37.02 21.52 -23.19
CA TYR A 92 -35.63 21.78 -22.84
C TYR A 92 -35.50 22.13 -21.35
N GLN A 93 -34.89 21.24 -20.57
CA GLN A 93 -34.38 21.55 -19.24
C GLN A 93 -32.89 21.89 -19.37
N PRO A 94 -32.40 23.01 -18.81
CA PRO A 94 -30.98 23.32 -18.81
C PRO A 94 -30.22 22.27 -17.97
N PRO A 95 -29.04 21.81 -18.40
CA PRO A 95 -28.27 20.83 -17.65
C PRO A 95 -27.83 21.44 -16.31
N SER A 96 -28.23 20.80 -15.21
CA SER A 96 -27.75 21.16 -13.87
C SER A 96 -26.22 21.11 -13.84
N PRO A 97 -25.54 22.06 -13.17
CA PRO A 97 -24.09 22.02 -13.03
C PRO A 97 -23.71 20.72 -12.33
N ARG A 98 -22.89 19.90 -13.00
CA ARG A 98 -22.30 18.69 -12.43
C ARG A 98 -21.52 19.09 -11.18
N TYR A 99 -22.15 18.94 -10.02
CA TYR A 99 -21.48 19.14 -8.75
C TYR A 99 -20.36 18.10 -8.65
N ARG A 100 -19.14 18.61 -8.82
CA ARG A 100 -17.86 18.11 -8.31
C ARG A 100 -17.98 16.76 -7.60
N GLY A 101 -17.51 15.72 -8.29
CA GLY A 101 -17.59 14.34 -7.85
C GLY A 101 -17.13 14.14 -6.40
N THR A 102 -18.07 13.75 -5.55
CA THR A 102 -17.77 12.89 -4.43
C THR A 102 -17.23 11.57 -5.01
N PRO A 103 -16.01 11.14 -4.67
CA PRO A 103 -15.53 9.81 -5.05
C PRO A 103 -16.52 8.78 -4.52
N PRO A 104 -16.95 7.79 -5.33
CA PRO A 104 -17.82 6.73 -4.83
C PRO A 104 -17.07 5.99 -3.71
N GLU A 105 -17.70 5.85 -2.54
CA GLU A 105 -17.21 5.04 -1.42
C GLU A 105 -17.20 3.52 -1.72
N ASP A 106 -17.36 3.09 -2.98
CA ASP A 106 -17.55 1.68 -3.37
C ASP A 106 -16.43 1.09 -4.23
N GLY A 107 -15.25 1.69 -4.14
CA GLY A 107 -14.03 1.20 -4.77
C GLY A 107 -13.23 0.27 -3.86
N ALA A 108 -13.83 -0.61 -3.06
CA ALA A 108 -13.09 -1.53 -2.20
C ALA A 108 -13.11 -2.96 -2.75
N VAL A 109 -11.94 -3.60 -2.83
CA VAL A 109 -11.79 -4.99 -3.27
C VAL A 109 -11.63 -5.88 -2.05
N ARG A 110 -12.50 -6.89 -1.92
CA ARG A 110 -12.44 -7.88 -0.86
C ARG A 110 -11.61 -9.09 -1.31
N PHE A 111 -10.63 -9.45 -0.50
CA PHE A 111 -9.86 -10.68 -0.60
C PHE A 111 -10.30 -11.65 0.49
N HIS A 112 -10.19 -12.94 0.20
CA HIS A 112 -10.40 -14.00 1.17
C HIS A 112 -9.03 -14.55 1.60
N LEU A 113 -8.80 -14.58 2.90
CA LEU A 113 -7.55 -15.03 3.50
C LEU A 113 -7.78 -16.32 4.26
N SER A 114 -7.06 -17.37 3.90
CA SER A 114 -6.98 -18.58 4.71
C SER A 114 -5.85 -18.43 5.73
N VAL A 115 -6.22 -18.30 7.01
CA VAL A 115 -5.28 -18.14 8.12
C VAL A 115 -4.48 -19.42 8.31
N GLN A 116 -3.16 -19.39 8.14
CA GLN A 116 -2.30 -20.55 8.36
C GLN A 116 -1.73 -20.56 9.78
N LYS A 117 -1.45 -19.38 10.35
CA LYS A 117 -0.95 -19.24 11.71
C LYS A 117 -1.23 -17.86 12.29
N VAL A 118 -1.57 -17.82 13.58
CA VAL A 118 -1.73 -16.58 14.35
C VAL A 118 -0.52 -16.42 15.28
N PHE A 119 0.21 -15.31 15.15
CA PHE A 119 1.34 -14.97 16.02
C PHE A 119 0.98 -13.93 17.08
N LYS A 120 0.00 -13.06 16.78
CA LYS A 120 -0.55 -12.10 17.74
C LYS A 120 -2.04 -11.96 17.47
N ARG A 121 -2.85 -12.10 18.51
CA ARG A 121 -4.31 -11.95 18.44
C ARG A 121 -4.70 -10.51 18.75
N SER A 122 -5.68 -10.01 18.00
CA SER A 122 -6.37 -8.76 18.33
C SER A 122 -7.06 -8.91 19.68
N ARG A 123 -7.06 -7.85 20.49
CA ARG A 123 -7.76 -7.82 21.79
C ARG A 123 -9.24 -7.48 21.64
N SER A 124 -9.64 -6.98 20.47
CA SER A 124 -11.04 -6.62 20.20
C SER A 124 -11.87 -7.87 19.90
N PRO A 125 -13.00 -8.09 20.61
CA PRO A 125 -13.90 -9.21 20.33
C PRO A 125 -14.62 -9.07 18.98
N ALA A 126 -14.73 -7.85 18.45
CA ALA A 126 -15.30 -7.59 17.13
C ALA A 126 -14.36 -7.99 15.98
N SER A 127 -13.11 -8.36 16.30
CA SER A 127 -12.12 -8.77 15.30
C SER A 127 -12.44 -10.14 14.72
N PRO A 128 -12.38 -10.33 13.38
CA PRO A 128 -12.46 -11.66 12.80
C PRO A 128 -11.29 -12.56 13.27
N LEU A 129 -10.19 -11.97 13.76
CA LEU A 129 -9.05 -12.71 14.29
C LEU A 129 -9.15 -13.07 15.77
N ALA A 130 -10.15 -12.57 16.52
CA ALA A 130 -10.30 -12.86 17.93
C ALA A 130 -10.39 -14.38 18.17
N LYS A 131 -11.22 -15.06 17.38
CA LYS A 131 -11.44 -16.52 17.44
C LYS A 131 -10.86 -17.30 16.27
N ALA A 132 -10.20 -16.64 15.31
CA ALA A 132 -9.61 -17.31 14.17
C ALA A 132 -8.61 -18.40 14.60
N SER A 133 -8.68 -19.54 13.92
CA SER A 133 -7.82 -20.69 14.07
C SER A 133 -7.15 -21.01 12.74
N LYS A 134 -6.50 -22.17 12.64
CA LYS A 134 -5.90 -22.61 11.38
C LYS A 134 -7.02 -22.88 10.38
N TRP A 135 -6.82 -22.40 9.15
CA TRP A 135 -7.73 -22.46 8.01
C TRP A 135 -8.97 -21.56 8.09
N SER A 136 -9.12 -20.74 9.13
CA SER A 136 -10.19 -19.75 9.18
C SER A 136 -10.13 -18.85 7.95
N ASP A 137 -11.28 -18.66 7.31
CA ASP A 137 -11.45 -17.69 6.24
C ASP A 137 -11.72 -16.31 6.84
N VAL A 138 -10.91 -15.33 6.45
CA VAL A 138 -10.97 -13.97 6.99
C VAL A 138 -11.04 -12.97 5.83
N PRO A 139 -12.10 -12.15 5.75
CA PRO A 139 -12.21 -11.13 4.73
C PRO A 139 -11.19 -10.01 4.96
N TYR A 140 -10.53 -9.61 3.88
CA TYR A 140 -9.50 -8.57 3.86
C TYR A 140 -9.78 -7.54 2.77
N ILE A 141 -10.00 -6.29 3.16
CA ILE A 141 -10.41 -5.22 2.27
C ILE A 141 -9.22 -4.34 1.90
N VAL A 142 -9.11 -4.03 0.61
CA VAL A 142 -8.09 -3.15 0.04
C VAL A 142 -8.78 -2.12 -0.86
N SER A 143 -8.37 -0.86 -0.81
CA SER A 143 -8.83 0.16 -1.74
C SER A 143 -8.44 -0.21 -3.19
N ALA A 144 -9.40 -0.12 -4.11
CA ALA A 144 -9.20 -0.30 -5.54
C ALA A 144 -8.22 0.75 -6.09
N HIS A 145 -8.27 1.98 -5.56
CA HIS A 145 -7.30 3.01 -5.91
C HIS A 145 -5.87 2.57 -5.59
N ASP A 146 -5.66 1.99 -4.39
CA ASP A 146 -4.33 1.53 -4.00
C ASP A 146 -3.87 0.37 -4.90
N LEU A 147 -4.79 -0.54 -5.25
CA LEU A 147 -4.52 -1.64 -6.18
C LEU A 147 -4.16 -1.15 -7.59
N ASP A 148 -4.84 -0.13 -8.10
CA ASP A 148 -4.50 0.56 -9.36
C ASP A 148 -3.08 1.16 -9.27
N CYS A 149 -2.72 1.71 -8.11
CA CYS A 149 -1.38 2.18 -7.76
C CYS A 149 -0.37 1.06 -7.45
N ARG A 150 -0.73 -0.22 -7.66
CA ARG A 150 0.10 -1.42 -7.39
C ARG A 150 0.56 -1.53 -5.93
N CYS A 151 -0.28 -1.08 -4.99
CA CYS A 151 -0.07 -1.08 -3.56
C CYS A 151 -1.28 -1.68 -2.84
N PRO A 152 -1.15 -2.75 -2.04
CA PRO A 152 -0.05 -3.69 -2.01
C PRO A 152 -0.02 -4.58 -3.26
N LYS A 153 1.12 -5.23 -3.49
CA LYS A 153 1.27 -6.28 -4.51
C LYS A 153 0.75 -7.63 -4.00
N LEU A 154 -0.52 -7.68 -3.62
CA LEU A 154 -1.19 -8.86 -3.09
C LEU A 154 -1.56 -9.81 -4.24
N LYS A 155 -1.08 -11.06 -4.17
CA LYS A 155 -1.31 -12.08 -5.20
C LYS A 155 -2.09 -13.26 -4.61
N VAL A 156 -3.03 -13.79 -5.38
CA VAL A 156 -3.77 -14.99 -5.01
C VAL A 156 -2.82 -16.21 -5.00
N HIS A 157 -3.13 -17.17 -4.14
CA HIS A 157 -2.37 -18.39 -3.86
C HIS A 157 -0.97 -18.17 -3.27
N ARG A 158 -0.63 -16.95 -2.87
CA ARG A 158 0.61 -16.64 -2.15
C ARG A 158 0.32 -16.45 -0.66
N SER A 159 1.28 -16.87 0.16
CA SER A 159 1.25 -16.67 1.61
C SER A 159 1.97 -15.37 1.97
N TYR A 160 1.42 -14.65 2.93
CA TYR A 160 1.95 -13.40 3.43
C TYR A 160 1.97 -13.38 4.95
N LEU A 161 3.00 -12.73 5.49
CA LEU A 161 2.99 -12.23 6.85
C LEU A 161 2.28 -10.88 6.85
N ILE A 162 1.18 -10.79 7.60
CA ILE A 162 0.34 -9.60 7.69
C ILE A 162 0.32 -9.13 9.15
N LEU A 163 0.66 -7.86 9.35
CA LEU A 163 0.46 -7.17 10.62
C LEU A 163 -0.30 -5.88 10.37
N GLY A 164 -1.29 -5.60 11.20
CA GLY A 164 -2.11 -4.41 11.06
C GLY A 164 -2.79 -4.06 12.36
N ASN A 165 -3.70 -3.11 12.24
CA ASN A 165 -4.55 -2.69 13.34
C ASN A 165 -6.00 -3.05 13.03
N GLU A 166 -6.80 -3.33 14.05
CA GLU A 166 -8.18 -3.76 13.85
C GLU A 166 -9.03 -2.67 13.21
N SER A 167 -8.78 -1.41 13.58
CA SER A 167 -9.51 -0.25 13.09
C SER A 167 -9.18 0.14 11.63
N GLU A 168 -8.27 -0.57 10.97
CA GLU A 168 -7.96 -0.33 9.56
C GLU A 168 -9.06 -0.89 8.62
N GLY A 169 -9.93 -1.76 9.12
CA GLY A 169 -11.07 -2.32 8.39
C GLY A 169 -12.42 -2.03 9.06
N PRO A 170 -13.53 -2.07 8.31
CA PRO A 170 -14.87 -2.14 8.86
C PRO A 170 -15.06 -3.33 9.79
N ALA A 171 -16.04 -3.26 10.70
CA ALA A 171 -16.34 -4.33 11.65
C ALA A 171 -16.48 -5.70 10.96
N GLY A 172 -15.82 -6.72 11.51
CA GLY A 172 -15.81 -8.09 10.98
C GLY A 172 -14.89 -8.31 9.78
N THR A 173 -14.15 -7.29 9.32
CA THR A 173 -13.21 -7.39 8.21
C THR A 173 -11.86 -6.77 8.57
N LEU A 174 -10.78 -7.37 8.07
CA LEU A 174 -9.46 -6.76 8.19
C LEU A 174 -9.27 -5.76 7.04
N GLY A 175 -8.52 -4.68 7.27
CA GLY A 175 -8.25 -3.67 6.25
C GLY A 175 -6.78 -3.37 6.05
N VAL A 176 -6.48 -2.72 4.92
CA VAL A 176 -5.19 -2.08 4.66
C VAL A 176 -5.24 -0.64 5.14
N GLY A 177 -4.33 -0.29 6.05
CA GLY A 177 -4.10 1.07 6.48
C GLY A 177 -2.64 1.52 6.35
N PRO A 178 -2.35 2.80 6.71
CA PRO A 178 -1.02 3.39 6.58
C PRO A 178 0.05 2.68 7.39
N ARG A 179 -0.36 1.92 8.40
CA ARG A 179 0.56 1.24 9.29
C ARG A 179 0.63 -0.25 8.98
N THR A 180 -0.19 -0.81 8.09
CA THR A 180 -0.13 -2.23 7.73
C THR A 180 1.26 -2.63 7.21
N ILE A 181 1.68 -3.84 7.57
CA ILE A 181 2.90 -4.48 7.10
C ILE A 181 2.49 -5.74 6.35
N LEU A 182 2.89 -5.85 5.08
CA LEU A 182 2.59 -6.99 4.23
C LEU A 182 3.89 -7.51 3.61
N ILE A 183 4.36 -8.66 4.09
CA ILE A 183 5.62 -9.26 3.64
C ILE A 183 5.31 -10.62 3.03
N GLU A 184 5.83 -10.92 1.84
CA GLU A 184 5.71 -12.26 1.26
C GLU A 184 6.35 -13.29 2.19
N TRP A 185 5.63 -14.40 2.41
CA TRP A 185 6.03 -15.41 3.37
C TRP A 185 7.36 -16.08 2.97
N ARG A 186 8.21 -16.31 3.98
CA ARG A 186 9.47 -17.05 3.93
C ARG A 186 9.67 -17.76 5.26
N ASP A 187 10.32 -18.92 5.26
CA ASP A 187 10.46 -19.73 6.48
C ASP A 187 11.27 -19.08 7.60
N GLU A 188 12.15 -18.14 7.29
CA GLU A 188 12.88 -17.34 8.28
C GLU A 188 11.92 -16.55 9.21
N TRP A 189 10.75 -16.15 8.69
CA TRP A 189 9.75 -15.42 9.47
C TRP A 189 9.16 -16.26 10.60
N HIS A 190 9.05 -17.59 10.43
CA HIS A 190 8.60 -18.49 11.51
C HIS A 190 9.49 -18.36 12.74
N ARG A 191 10.82 -18.46 12.55
CA ARG A 191 11.80 -18.39 13.64
C ARG A 191 11.81 -16.99 14.27
N ARG A 192 11.77 -15.95 13.43
CA ARG A 192 11.80 -14.55 13.88
C ARG A 192 10.56 -14.15 14.67
N LEU A 193 9.36 -14.51 14.21
CA LEU A 193 8.12 -14.19 14.92
C LEU A 193 7.99 -14.95 16.23
N ARG A 194 8.44 -16.21 16.32
CA ARG A 194 8.49 -16.95 17.60
C ARG A 194 9.41 -16.28 18.62
N LYS A 195 10.52 -15.67 18.18
CA LYS A 195 11.37 -14.84 19.06
C LYS A 195 10.62 -13.60 19.51
N PHE A 196 9.94 -12.91 18.58
CA PHE A 196 9.17 -11.71 18.91
C PHE A 196 8.01 -11.99 19.86
N GLN A 197 7.28 -13.09 19.72
CA GLN A 197 6.24 -13.50 20.67
C GLN A 197 6.81 -13.60 22.09
N ARG A 198 7.86 -14.40 22.27
CA ARG A 198 8.50 -14.61 23.58
C ARG A 198 9.08 -13.34 24.18
N GLN A 199 9.61 -12.44 23.35
CA GLN A 199 10.12 -11.15 23.81
C GLN A 199 8.98 -10.17 24.13
N ALA A 200 7.93 -10.15 23.31
CA ALA A 200 6.80 -9.25 23.44
C ALA A 200 6.09 -9.41 24.79
N ASP A 201 5.95 -10.66 25.25
CA ASP A 201 5.34 -10.98 26.55
C ASP A 201 6.08 -10.31 27.73
N ARG A 202 7.34 -9.94 27.55
CA ARG A 202 8.19 -9.34 28.59
C ARG A 202 8.48 -7.86 28.38
N THR A 203 8.41 -7.37 27.14
CA THR A 203 8.95 -6.04 26.79
C THR A 203 7.99 -5.14 26.04
N CYS A 204 6.86 -5.65 25.52
CA CYS A 204 5.86 -4.77 24.93
C CYS A 204 5.01 -4.19 26.07
N HIS A 205 5.28 -2.95 26.46
CA HIS A 205 4.46 -2.15 27.37
C HIS A 205 3.75 -1.06 26.59
#